data_AF-A0A1I1E8J0-F1
#
_entry.id   AF-A0A1I1E8J0-F1
#
_cell.length_a   1.000
_cell.length_b   1.000
_cell.length_c   1.000
_cell.angle_alpha   90.00
_cell.angle_beta   90.00
_cell.angle_gamma   90.00
#
_symmetry.space_group_name_H-M   'P 1'
#
loop_
_entity.id
_entity.type
_entity.pdbx_description
1 polymer ?
#
loop_
_entity_poly.entity_id
_entity_poly.type
_entity_poly.pdbx_seq_one_letter_code
_entity_poly.pdbx_strand_id
1 'polypeptide(L)'
;MRTPAPDTRPVALTIAGSDSGGGAGIQADLATMTAHGVFGTSAITAVTAQHTRGVESSYALPREEVAAQIDAVTDDLAVGAAKTGMLATTEIVETVAERAADFPFPLVVDPVMVATSGDRLLEPEAERAYEDLLAEAAVATPNADEAEVLTGVEVVDRDSAREAGEELLTVGVDAALIKGGHVPGETVRDVLVTGDGTTTTTYEHPRIGTEATHGSGCALAAAIAARLARGDGLEAAVDGATDFLARAVRYHYDVGEGPGAVNHAVELRNRAAREPTAEEVEAVVEHLVEADATALVPEVGMNVVGATPYAETVAETAAVEGRITRTLSGIEPNRGVRFGASSHVARFLLSAREFAPELRFAANCRFAPDVEDALEDLGWTVAEYDRADQPADVSETEGQTMGWGARQAFADREEPPVAVVDRGDVGKEPMTKLIAHDAETLAERLRSLAGALEE
;
A
#
# COMPACT_ATOMS: atom_id res chain seq x y z
N MET A 1 -8.05 35.93 -21.32
CA MET A 1 -8.19 34.53 -21.78
C MET A 1 -7.15 33.70 -21.02
N ARG A 2 -7.47 32.50 -20.55
CA ARG A 2 -6.48 31.62 -19.92
C ARG A 2 -5.62 31.00 -21.03
N THR A 3 -4.30 31.07 -20.90
CA THR A 3 -3.36 30.42 -21.82
C THR A 3 -3.25 28.93 -21.48
N PRO A 4 -3.20 28.00 -22.45
CA PRO A 4 -2.90 26.60 -22.18
C PRO A 4 -1.55 26.44 -21.48
N ALA A 5 -1.50 25.58 -20.47
CA ALA A 5 -0.28 25.17 -19.77
C ALA A 5 -0.19 23.63 -19.85
N PRO A 6 0.44 23.07 -20.89
CA PRO A 6 0.51 21.62 -21.07
C PRO A 6 1.35 20.97 -19.96
N ASP A 7 0.92 19.79 -19.52
CA ASP A 7 1.61 18.97 -18.52
C ASP A 7 2.38 17.86 -19.24
N THR A 8 3.71 17.84 -19.09
CA THR A 8 4.58 16.84 -19.73
C THR A 8 4.90 15.75 -18.72
N ARG A 9 4.68 14.49 -19.10
CA ARG A 9 4.88 13.31 -18.25
C ARG A 9 5.81 12.32 -18.93
N PRO A 10 6.59 11.54 -18.16
CA PRO A 10 7.20 10.31 -18.67
C PRO A 10 6.13 9.37 -19.23
N VAL A 11 6.51 8.56 -20.22
CA VAL A 11 5.60 7.62 -20.90
C VAL A 11 6.04 6.20 -20.61
N ALA A 12 5.11 5.30 -20.31
CA ALA A 12 5.39 3.87 -20.21
C ALA A 12 4.38 3.05 -21.02
N LEU A 13 4.84 1.97 -21.63
CA LEU A 13 4.03 1.07 -22.46
C LEU A 13 3.72 -0.22 -21.70
N THR A 14 2.46 -0.64 -21.68
CA THR A 14 2.08 -2.03 -21.35
C THR A 14 1.76 -2.82 -22.60
N ILE A 15 2.25 -4.06 -22.68
CA ILE A 15 1.93 -5.03 -23.72
C ILE A 15 1.26 -6.22 -23.02
N ALA A 16 -0.07 -6.22 -22.96
CA ALA A 16 -0.82 -7.17 -22.14
C ALA A 16 -2.26 -7.36 -22.61
N GLY A 17 -2.94 -8.35 -22.02
CA GLY A 17 -4.37 -8.55 -22.22
C GLY A 17 -5.24 -7.52 -21.49
N SER A 18 -6.45 -7.31 -22.00
CA SER A 18 -7.50 -6.50 -21.37
C SER A 18 -8.38 -7.34 -20.46
N ASP A 19 -8.40 -6.99 -19.17
CA ASP A 19 -9.34 -7.52 -18.16
C ASP A 19 -10.59 -6.64 -18.09
N SER A 20 -11.74 -7.17 -18.54
CA SER A 20 -13.01 -6.43 -18.47
C SER A 20 -13.46 -6.07 -17.04
N GLY A 21 -12.98 -6.79 -16.02
CA GLY A 21 -13.23 -6.52 -14.62
C GLY A 21 -12.40 -5.37 -14.05
N GLY A 22 -11.34 -4.97 -14.75
CA GLY A 22 -10.50 -3.82 -14.40
C GLY A 22 -9.54 -4.03 -13.24
N GLY A 23 -9.43 -5.24 -12.71
CA GLY A 23 -8.56 -5.55 -11.58
C GLY A 23 -7.12 -5.89 -11.99
N ALA A 24 -6.92 -6.45 -13.18
CA ALA A 24 -5.63 -6.85 -13.76
C ALA A 24 -5.46 -6.31 -15.20
N GLY A 25 -4.52 -6.87 -15.96
CA GLY A 25 -4.31 -6.56 -17.37
C GLY A 25 -3.94 -5.09 -17.61
N ILE A 26 -4.19 -4.62 -18.84
CA ILE A 26 -3.89 -3.23 -19.21
C ILE A 26 -4.63 -2.21 -18.32
N GLN A 27 -5.78 -2.57 -17.75
CA GLN A 27 -6.54 -1.69 -16.84
C GLN A 27 -5.75 -1.43 -15.56
N ALA A 28 -5.22 -2.48 -14.93
CA ALA A 28 -4.36 -2.36 -13.76
C ALA A 28 -3.06 -1.61 -14.09
N ASP A 29 -2.47 -1.92 -15.24
CA ASP A 29 -1.22 -1.30 -15.67
C ASP A 29 -1.37 0.21 -15.85
N LEU A 30 -2.38 0.64 -16.60
CA LEU A 30 -2.64 2.06 -16.88
C LEU A 30 -3.05 2.82 -15.61
N ALA A 31 -3.84 2.21 -14.72
CA ALA A 31 -4.20 2.79 -13.44
C ALA A 31 -2.96 2.99 -12.55
N THR A 32 -2.09 1.98 -12.49
CA THR A 32 -0.84 2.02 -11.71
C THR A 32 0.13 3.06 -12.26
N MET A 33 0.35 3.09 -13.58
CA MET A 33 1.20 4.10 -14.24
C MET A 33 0.70 5.52 -13.93
N THR A 34 -0.62 5.74 -14.02
CA THR A 34 -1.24 7.03 -13.69
C THR A 34 -1.01 7.41 -12.22
N ALA A 35 -1.18 6.47 -11.29
CA ALA A 35 -0.93 6.70 -9.86
C ALA A 35 0.54 7.06 -9.57
N HIS A 36 1.47 6.55 -10.39
CA HIS A 36 2.90 6.84 -10.32
C HIS A 36 3.30 8.12 -11.09
N GLY A 37 2.34 8.83 -11.69
CA GLY A 37 2.57 10.09 -12.40
C GLY A 37 3.13 9.93 -13.81
N VAL A 38 2.95 8.74 -14.41
CA VAL A 38 3.40 8.37 -15.75
C VAL A 38 2.20 8.31 -16.70
N PHE A 39 2.38 8.77 -17.93
CA PHE A 39 1.40 8.60 -18.99
C PHE A 39 1.49 7.17 -19.53
N GLY A 40 0.49 6.34 -19.20
CA GLY A 40 0.44 4.95 -19.65
C GLY A 40 -0.10 4.83 -21.07
N THR A 41 0.57 4.01 -21.89
CA THR A 41 0.11 3.55 -23.21
C THR A 41 -0.02 2.04 -23.24
N SER A 42 -0.76 1.49 -24.19
CA SER A 42 -1.01 0.05 -24.25
C SER A 42 -0.99 -0.52 -25.66
N ALA A 43 -0.41 -1.70 -25.83
CA ALA A 43 -0.64 -2.61 -26.95
C ALA A 43 -1.38 -3.85 -26.44
N ILE A 44 -2.59 -4.09 -26.94
CA ILE A 44 -3.46 -5.15 -26.43
C ILE A 44 -3.13 -6.47 -27.13
N THR A 45 -2.86 -7.52 -26.35
CA THR A 45 -2.55 -8.87 -26.85
C THR A 45 -3.78 -9.77 -26.94
N ALA A 46 -4.70 -9.61 -25.99
CA ALA A 46 -5.95 -10.36 -25.91
C ALA A 46 -7.03 -9.55 -25.20
N VAL A 47 -8.30 -9.90 -25.40
CA VAL A 47 -9.41 -9.40 -24.58
C VAL A 47 -10.01 -10.57 -23.80
N THR A 48 -10.27 -10.37 -22.51
CA THR A 48 -10.96 -11.36 -21.68
C THR A 48 -12.32 -10.86 -21.24
N ALA A 49 -13.32 -11.74 -21.29
CA ALA A 49 -14.55 -11.57 -20.52
C ALA A 49 -14.26 -12.11 -19.12
N GLN A 50 -13.91 -11.21 -18.21
CA GLN A 50 -13.39 -11.51 -16.90
C GLN A 50 -14.03 -10.62 -15.83
N HIS A 51 -14.15 -11.17 -14.63
CA HIS A 51 -14.71 -10.52 -13.46
C HIS A 51 -14.08 -11.12 -12.19
N THR A 52 -14.44 -10.62 -11.00
CA THR A 52 -13.79 -11.03 -9.74
C THR A 52 -13.98 -12.50 -9.35
N ARG A 53 -14.82 -13.26 -10.05
CA ARG A 53 -15.02 -14.71 -9.85
C ARG A 53 -14.23 -15.60 -10.84
N GLY A 54 -13.50 -15.00 -11.79
CA GLY A 54 -12.75 -15.74 -12.81
C GLY A 54 -12.95 -15.23 -14.24
N VAL A 55 -12.45 -16.02 -15.21
CA VAL A 55 -12.46 -15.74 -16.65
C VAL A 55 -13.52 -16.60 -17.34
N GLU A 56 -14.41 -15.98 -18.11
CA GLU A 56 -15.45 -16.68 -18.89
C GLU A 56 -15.00 -16.99 -20.32
N SER A 57 -14.24 -16.10 -20.95
CA SER A 57 -13.67 -16.31 -22.27
C SER A 57 -12.46 -15.42 -22.53
N SER A 58 -11.64 -15.82 -23.49
CA SER A 58 -10.47 -15.08 -23.95
C SER A 58 -10.41 -15.08 -25.48
N TYR A 59 -10.02 -13.95 -26.06
CA TYR A 59 -9.80 -13.78 -27.49
C TYR A 59 -8.46 -13.10 -27.73
N ALA A 60 -7.49 -13.86 -28.26
CA ALA A 60 -6.20 -13.34 -28.67
C ALA A 60 -6.34 -12.51 -29.95
N LEU A 61 -5.66 -11.36 -29.98
CA LEU A 61 -5.60 -10.52 -31.18
C LEU A 61 -4.63 -11.13 -32.20
N PRO A 62 -4.82 -10.87 -33.49
CA PRO A 62 -3.82 -11.23 -34.50
C PRO A 62 -2.47 -10.56 -34.18
N ARG A 63 -1.37 -11.31 -34.32
CA ARG A 63 -0.02 -10.80 -34.02
C ARG A 63 0.34 -9.54 -34.81
N GLU A 64 -0.16 -9.39 -36.03
CA GLU A 64 0.07 -8.22 -36.88
C GLU A 64 -0.56 -6.96 -36.27
N GLU A 65 -1.70 -7.10 -35.57
CA GLU A 65 -2.34 -5.99 -34.86
C GLU A 65 -1.61 -5.67 -33.55
N VAL A 66 -1.03 -6.66 -32.87
CA VAL A 66 -0.18 -6.43 -31.69
C VAL A 66 1.07 -5.64 -32.10
N ALA A 67 1.77 -6.08 -33.14
CA ALA A 67 2.92 -5.40 -33.70
C ALA A 67 2.59 -3.96 -34.12
N ALA A 68 1.49 -3.77 -34.86
CA ALA A 68 1.07 -2.44 -35.32
C ALA A 68 0.78 -1.47 -34.16
N GLN A 69 0.24 -1.97 -33.04
CA GLN A 69 0.03 -1.15 -31.83
C GLN A 69 1.35 -0.77 -31.15
N ILE A 70 2.29 -1.71 -31.02
CA ILE A 70 3.63 -1.43 -30.46
C ILE A 70 4.32 -0.37 -31.31
N ASP A 71 4.40 -0.60 -32.62
CA ASP A 71 5.05 0.29 -33.58
C ASP A 71 4.42 1.70 -33.52
N ALA A 72 3.09 1.80 -33.51
CA ALA A 72 2.39 3.09 -33.44
C ALA A 72 2.71 3.89 -32.16
N VAL A 73 2.89 3.21 -31.02
CA VAL A 73 3.26 3.87 -29.76
C VAL A 73 4.74 4.29 -29.78
N THR A 74 5.64 3.36 -30.14
CA THR A 74 7.08 3.60 -30.07
C THR A 74 7.59 4.58 -31.12
N ASP A 75 6.88 4.71 -32.25
CA ASP A 75 7.22 5.66 -33.32
C ASP A 75 6.85 7.12 -32.99
N ASP A 76 5.81 7.35 -32.19
CA ASP A 76 5.29 8.70 -31.87
C ASP A 76 5.68 9.18 -30.47
N LEU A 77 5.67 8.28 -29.48
CA LEU A 77 5.80 8.63 -28.07
C LEU A 77 7.20 8.31 -27.53
N ALA A 78 7.73 9.21 -26.70
CA ALA A 78 9.00 9.01 -26.01
C ALA A 78 8.84 8.04 -24.82
N VAL A 79 8.66 6.75 -25.13
CA VAL A 79 8.53 5.67 -24.14
C VAL A 79 9.82 5.56 -23.33
N GLY A 80 9.69 5.63 -22.00
CA GLY A 80 10.81 5.52 -21.06
C GLY A 80 10.98 4.14 -20.44
N ALA A 81 9.95 3.29 -20.49
CA ALA A 81 10.01 1.88 -20.13
C ALA A 81 8.79 1.15 -20.69
N ALA A 82 8.90 -0.16 -20.88
CA ALA A 82 7.76 -1.02 -21.19
C ALA A 82 7.59 -2.14 -20.16
N LYS A 83 6.40 -2.72 -20.08
CA LYS A 83 6.15 -3.98 -19.40
C LYS A 83 5.35 -4.95 -20.26
N THR A 84 5.65 -6.24 -20.16
CA THR A 84 4.76 -7.31 -20.66
C THR A 84 3.88 -7.84 -19.53
N GLY A 85 2.68 -8.31 -19.89
CA GLY A 85 1.83 -9.12 -19.01
C GLY A 85 1.42 -10.40 -19.73
N MET A 86 0.16 -10.81 -19.59
CA MET A 86 -0.36 -11.95 -20.36
C MET A 86 -0.24 -11.73 -21.88
N LEU A 87 0.52 -12.59 -22.56
CA LEU A 87 0.76 -12.54 -24.02
C LEU A 87 -0.11 -13.53 -24.82
N ALA A 88 -0.86 -14.41 -24.14
CA ALA A 88 -1.88 -15.32 -24.69
C ALA A 88 -1.42 -16.46 -25.62
N THR A 89 -0.52 -16.23 -26.59
CA THR A 89 -0.04 -17.27 -27.51
C THR A 89 1.45 -17.14 -27.80
N THR A 90 2.10 -18.25 -28.18
CA THR A 90 3.51 -18.29 -28.56
C THR A 90 3.84 -17.28 -29.66
N GLU A 91 2.98 -17.14 -30.68
CA GLU A 91 3.22 -16.22 -31.79
C GLU A 91 3.21 -14.75 -31.34
N ILE A 92 2.41 -14.41 -30.32
CA ILE A 92 2.42 -13.07 -29.73
C ILE A 92 3.70 -12.89 -28.90
N VAL A 93 4.12 -13.90 -28.13
CA VAL A 93 5.39 -13.84 -27.37
C VAL A 93 6.57 -13.59 -28.32
N GLU A 94 6.67 -14.36 -29.40
CA GLU A 94 7.70 -14.19 -30.45
C GLU A 94 7.64 -12.78 -31.05
N THR A 95 6.45 -12.29 -31.40
CA THR A 95 6.26 -10.95 -31.98
C THR A 95 6.70 -9.84 -31.01
N VAL A 96 6.46 -10.01 -29.72
CA VAL A 96 6.87 -9.04 -28.69
C VAL A 96 8.37 -9.10 -28.47
N ALA A 97 8.98 -10.29 -28.43
CA ALA A 97 10.43 -10.45 -28.35
C ALA A 97 11.15 -9.80 -29.54
N GLU A 98 10.65 -10.02 -30.77
CA GLU A 98 11.17 -9.38 -31.98
C GLU A 98 11.17 -7.85 -31.90
N ARG A 99 10.13 -7.24 -31.31
CA ARG A 99 10.06 -5.78 -31.12
C ARG A 99 10.91 -5.29 -29.94
N ALA A 100 10.98 -6.08 -28.88
CA ALA A 100 11.72 -5.74 -27.68
C ALA A 100 13.23 -5.58 -27.95
N ALA A 101 13.78 -6.37 -28.87
CA ALA A 101 15.18 -6.29 -29.27
C ALA A 101 15.61 -4.91 -29.80
N ASP A 102 14.68 -4.11 -30.31
CA ASP A 102 14.93 -2.77 -30.83
C ASP A 102 14.57 -1.65 -29.81
N PHE A 103 14.08 -2.00 -28.62
CA PHE A 103 13.69 -1.00 -27.62
C PHE A 103 14.91 -0.24 -27.08
N PRO A 104 14.92 1.10 -27.15
CA PRO A 104 15.99 1.91 -26.56
C PRO A 104 15.79 2.17 -25.06
N PHE A 105 14.84 1.49 -24.43
CA PHE A 105 14.37 1.69 -23.05
C PHE A 105 14.18 0.34 -22.35
N PRO A 106 14.20 0.29 -21.00
CA PRO A 106 14.10 -0.96 -20.27
C PRO A 106 12.73 -1.64 -20.43
N LEU A 107 12.75 -2.97 -20.51
CA LEU A 107 11.58 -3.84 -20.51
C LEU A 107 11.47 -4.60 -19.18
N VAL A 108 10.29 -4.52 -18.54
CA VAL A 108 9.91 -5.35 -17.40
C VAL A 108 9.09 -6.53 -17.91
N VAL A 109 9.53 -7.77 -17.69
CA VAL A 109 8.79 -8.96 -18.11
C VAL A 109 8.10 -9.61 -16.91
N ASP A 110 6.77 -9.61 -16.91
CA ASP A 110 5.94 -10.41 -15.99
C ASP A 110 5.51 -11.69 -16.73
N PRO A 111 6.20 -12.83 -16.52
CA PRO A 111 5.99 -14.04 -17.30
C PRO A 111 4.73 -14.76 -16.82
N VAL A 112 3.56 -14.23 -17.19
CA VAL A 112 2.25 -14.79 -16.82
C VAL A 112 2.04 -16.10 -17.59
N MET A 113 2.50 -17.20 -17.00
CA MET A 113 2.52 -18.55 -17.61
C MET A 113 1.47 -19.49 -17.02
N VAL A 114 0.81 -19.10 -15.94
CA VAL A 114 -0.24 -19.90 -15.27
C VAL A 114 -1.43 -18.98 -15.02
N ALA A 115 -2.62 -19.37 -15.50
CA ALA A 115 -3.83 -18.66 -15.12
C ALA A 115 -4.07 -18.84 -13.61
N THR A 116 -4.74 -17.89 -12.95
CA THR A 116 -5.12 -18.03 -11.53
C THR A 116 -5.93 -19.31 -11.24
N SER A 117 -6.46 -19.99 -12.26
CA SER A 117 -7.12 -21.31 -12.18
C SER A 117 -6.17 -22.52 -12.08
N GLY A 118 -4.85 -22.34 -12.26
CA GLY A 118 -3.85 -23.41 -12.14
C GLY A 118 -3.60 -24.25 -13.40
N ASP A 119 -4.19 -23.87 -14.55
CA ASP A 119 -3.95 -24.58 -15.80
C ASP A 119 -2.57 -24.21 -16.39
N ARG A 120 -1.71 -25.22 -16.60
CA ARG A 120 -0.42 -25.08 -17.30
C ARG A 120 -0.66 -24.61 -18.74
N LEU A 121 -0.08 -23.48 -19.13
CA LEU A 121 -0.31 -22.86 -20.44
C LEU A 121 0.83 -23.00 -21.45
N LEU A 122 1.86 -23.84 -21.25
CA LEU A 122 2.99 -23.86 -22.19
C LEU A 122 3.31 -25.24 -22.74
N GLU A 123 3.21 -25.35 -24.06
CA GLU A 123 3.90 -26.34 -24.88
C GLU A 123 5.38 -25.95 -24.99
N PRO A 124 6.33 -26.88 -25.28
CA PRO A 124 7.77 -26.57 -25.35
C PRO A 124 8.15 -25.41 -26.28
N GLU A 125 7.37 -25.19 -27.33
CA GLU A 125 7.52 -24.06 -28.24
C GLU A 125 7.29 -22.71 -27.54
N ALA A 126 6.39 -22.67 -26.55
CA ALA A 126 6.08 -21.46 -25.81
C ALA A 126 7.18 -21.13 -24.77
N GLU A 127 7.84 -22.13 -24.19
CA GLU A 127 8.99 -21.94 -23.29
C GLU A 127 10.13 -21.19 -24.00
N ARG A 128 10.50 -21.62 -25.22
CA ARG A 128 11.55 -20.95 -26.00
C ARG A 128 11.22 -19.50 -26.34
N ALA A 129 9.97 -19.22 -26.71
CA ALA A 129 9.56 -17.85 -27.00
C ALA A 129 9.70 -16.95 -25.76
N TYR A 130 9.43 -17.49 -24.56
CA TYR A 130 9.67 -16.77 -23.31
C TYR A 130 11.16 -16.60 -23.00
N GLU A 131 12.02 -17.59 -23.29
CA GLU A 131 13.48 -17.42 -23.16
C GLU A 131 13.99 -16.26 -24.01
N ASP A 132 13.58 -16.19 -25.29
CA ASP A 132 13.94 -15.10 -26.20
C ASP A 132 13.43 -13.73 -25.68
N LEU A 133 12.22 -13.68 -25.14
CA LEU A 133 11.67 -12.46 -24.54
C LEU A 133 12.39 -12.05 -23.25
N LEU A 134 12.76 -13.02 -22.40
CA LEU A 134 13.47 -12.78 -21.14
C LEU A 134 14.88 -12.26 -21.38
N ALA A 135 15.53 -12.66 -22.47
CA ALA A 135 16.84 -12.13 -22.88
C ALA A 135 16.81 -10.62 -23.20
N GLU A 136 15.64 -10.07 -23.54
CA GLU A 136 15.47 -8.63 -23.79
C GLU A 136 15.01 -7.85 -22.54
N ALA A 137 14.88 -8.52 -21.40
CA ALA A 137 14.31 -7.92 -20.20
C ALA A 137 15.38 -7.27 -19.31
N ALA A 138 15.13 -6.01 -18.96
CA ALA A 138 15.89 -5.30 -17.93
C ALA A 138 15.60 -5.87 -16.54
N VAL A 139 14.39 -6.38 -16.33
CA VAL A 139 14.04 -7.16 -15.14
C VAL A 139 12.88 -8.12 -15.44
N ALA A 140 13.01 -9.38 -15.02
CA ALA A 140 11.91 -10.35 -14.98
C ALA A 140 11.31 -10.41 -13.58
N THR A 141 9.99 -10.57 -13.48
CA THR A 141 9.25 -10.60 -12.21
C THR A 141 8.42 -11.88 -12.00
N PRO A 142 8.99 -13.09 -12.12
CA PRO A 142 8.23 -14.33 -11.94
C PRO A 142 7.80 -14.52 -10.48
N ASN A 143 6.65 -15.15 -10.27
CA ASN A 143 6.28 -15.72 -8.97
C ASN A 143 7.00 -17.06 -8.73
N ALA A 144 6.85 -17.64 -7.53
CA ALA A 144 7.48 -18.91 -7.18
C ALA A 144 7.18 -20.06 -8.18
N ASP A 145 5.91 -20.23 -8.57
CA ASP A 145 5.48 -21.28 -9.50
C ASP A 145 6.02 -21.02 -10.92
N GLU A 146 5.99 -19.75 -11.35
CA GLU A 146 6.57 -19.32 -12.65
C GLU A 146 8.08 -19.50 -12.69
N ALA A 147 8.77 -19.20 -11.58
CA ALA A 147 10.21 -19.39 -11.45
C ALA A 147 10.58 -20.88 -11.53
N GLU A 148 9.82 -21.76 -10.87
CA GLU A 148 10.03 -23.21 -10.97
C GLU A 148 9.85 -23.71 -12.41
N VAL A 149 8.84 -23.20 -13.13
CA VAL A 149 8.64 -23.55 -14.55
C VAL A 149 9.81 -23.11 -15.43
N LEU A 150 10.34 -21.91 -15.22
CA LEU A 150 11.41 -21.35 -16.05
C LEU A 150 12.81 -21.91 -15.72
N THR A 151 13.04 -22.30 -14.47
CA THR A 151 14.40 -22.63 -13.98
C THR A 151 14.54 -24.08 -13.52
N GLY A 152 13.43 -24.76 -13.25
CA GLY A 152 13.41 -26.06 -12.57
C GLY A 152 13.72 -26.00 -11.08
N VAL A 153 13.88 -24.81 -10.49
CA VAL A 153 14.17 -24.59 -9.07
C VAL A 153 12.87 -24.34 -8.31
N GLU A 154 12.53 -25.23 -7.38
CA GLU A 154 11.39 -25.04 -6.47
C GLU A 154 11.70 -23.95 -5.44
N VAL A 155 10.93 -22.86 -5.46
CA VAL A 155 11.16 -21.70 -4.57
C VAL A 155 10.37 -21.85 -3.28
N VAL A 156 11.07 -22.15 -2.18
CA VAL A 156 10.46 -22.39 -0.85
C VAL A 156 10.97 -21.44 0.23
N ASP A 157 12.07 -20.74 -0.04
CA ASP A 157 12.71 -19.80 0.88
C ASP A 157 13.58 -18.78 0.13
N ARG A 158 14.29 -17.92 0.87
CA ARG A 158 15.16 -16.88 0.29
C ARG A 158 16.30 -17.49 -0.53
N ASP A 159 16.87 -18.61 -0.10
CA ASP A 159 18.09 -19.15 -0.70
C ASP A 159 17.77 -19.86 -2.03
N SER A 160 16.64 -20.59 -2.09
CA SER A 160 16.07 -21.13 -3.33
C SER A 160 15.56 -20.04 -4.28
N ALA A 161 14.98 -18.95 -3.77
CA ALA A 161 14.62 -17.79 -4.60
C ALA A 161 15.86 -17.13 -5.23
N ARG A 162 16.96 -17.01 -4.48
CA ARG A 162 18.23 -16.53 -5.05
C ARG A 162 18.75 -17.47 -6.14
N GLU A 163 18.73 -18.78 -5.91
CA GLU A 163 19.15 -19.80 -6.89
C GLU A 163 18.33 -19.70 -8.19
N ALA A 164 16.99 -19.59 -8.09
CA ALA A 164 16.13 -19.39 -9.25
C ALA A 164 16.46 -18.07 -10.00
N GLY A 165 16.73 -16.99 -9.27
CA GLY A 165 17.15 -15.72 -9.87
C GLY A 165 18.51 -15.83 -10.59
N GLU A 166 19.46 -16.58 -10.04
CA GLU A 166 20.76 -16.85 -10.67
C GLU A 166 20.61 -17.65 -11.96
N GLU A 167 19.75 -18.67 -11.98
CA GLU A 167 19.45 -19.44 -13.20
C GLU A 167 18.81 -18.56 -14.29
N LEU A 168 17.89 -17.67 -13.95
CA LEU A 168 17.30 -16.74 -14.92
C LEU A 168 18.32 -15.80 -15.56
N LEU A 169 19.31 -15.33 -14.80
CA LEU A 169 20.40 -14.52 -15.37
C LEU A 169 21.19 -15.31 -16.44
N THR A 170 21.27 -16.64 -16.35
CA THR A 170 21.92 -17.46 -17.38
C THR A 170 21.14 -17.52 -18.69
N VAL A 171 19.82 -17.29 -18.65
CA VAL A 171 18.94 -17.18 -19.84
C VAL A 171 19.18 -15.86 -20.57
N GLY A 172 19.69 -14.83 -19.88
CA GLY A 172 20.08 -13.55 -20.48
C GLY A 172 19.34 -12.33 -19.94
N VAL A 173 18.47 -12.49 -18.95
CA VAL A 173 17.83 -11.34 -18.28
C VAL A 173 18.88 -10.53 -17.50
N ASP A 174 18.75 -9.20 -17.48
CA ASP A 174 19.68 -8.34 -16.73
C ASP A 174 19.49 -8.45 -15.19
N ALA A 175 18.25 -8.72 -14.76
CA ALA A 175 17.86 -8.85 -13.36
C ALA A 175 16.62 -9.73 -13.16
N ALA A 176 16.53 -10.42 -12.02
CA ALA A 176 15.37 -11.25 -11.69
C ALA A 176 14.83 -10.89 -10.31
N LEU A 177 13.55 -10.51 -10.23
CA LEU A 177 12.79 -10.33 -8.99
C LEU A 177 11.88 -11.54 -8.77
N ILE A 178 12.33 -12.48 -7.93
CA ILE A 178 11.55 -13.66 -7.59
C ILE A 178 10.54 -13.30 -6.50
N LYS A 179 9.25 -13.34 -6.83
CA LYS A 179 8.16 -12.93 -5.93
C LYS A 179 7.80 -14.07 -4.97
N GLY A 180 7.89 -13.82 -3.66
CA GLY A 180 7.61 -14.80 -2.60
C GLY A 180 6.14 -14.87 -2.18
N GLY A 181 5.24 -14.14 -2.85
CA GLY A 181 3.82 -14.06 -2.46
C GLY A 181 3.11 -15.42 -2.33
N HIS A 182 3.54 -16.43 -3.10
CA HIS A 182 2.99 -17.79 -3.08
C HIS A 182 3.69 -18.73 -2.08
N VAL A 183 4.83 -18.32 -1.51
CA VAL A 183 5.57 -19.10 -0.52
C VAL A 183 4.88 -19.00 0.85
N PRO A 184 4.49 -20.11 1.50
CA PRO A 184 3.82 -20.08 2.80
C PRO A 184 4.65 -19.38 3.90
N GLY A 185 3.98 -18.63 4.77
CA GLY A 185 4.62 -17.98 5.92
C GLY A 185 3.99 -16.63 6.28
N GLU A 186 4.36 -16.10 7.45
CA GLU A 186 3.87 -14.81 7.94
C GLU A 186 4.57 -13.60 7.29
N THR A 187 5.70 -13.83 6.62
CA THR A 187 6.50 -12.82 5.93
C THR A 187 6.64 -13.20 4.47
N VAL A 188 6.26 -12.27 3.58
CA VAL A 188 6.53 -12.37 2.14
C VAL A 188 7.95 -11.88 1.89
N ARG A 189 8.69 -12.60 1.03
CA ARG A 189 10.07 -12.30 0.68
C ARG A 189 10.22 -12.24 -0.82
N ASP A 190 10.45 -11.04 -1.35
CA ASP A 190 10.79 -10.87 -2.75
C ASP A 190 12.31 -10.72 -2.87
N VAL A 191 12.93 -11.50 -3.75
CA VAL A 191 14.39 -11.57 -3.89
C VAL A 191 14.80 -11.04 -5.25
N LEU A 192 15.50 -9.91 -5.26
CA LEU A 192 16.08 -9.32 -6.45
C LEU A 192 17.54 -9.79 -6.61
N VAL A 193 17.85 -10.38 -7.75
CA VAL A 193 19.19 -10.84 -8.13
C VAL A 193 19.67 -10.01 -9.32
N THR A 194 20.88 -9.47 -9.24
CA THR A 194 21.51 -8.62 -10.28
C THR A 194 23.00 -8.91 -10.43
N GLY A 195 23.61 -8.38 -11.50
CA GLY A 195 25.07 -8.33 -11.67
C GLY A 195 25.71 -9.71 -11.74
N ASP A 196 25.26 -10.56 -12.67
CA ASP A 196 25.72 -11.95 -12.84
C ASP A 196 25.55 -12.82 -11.58
N GLY A 197 24.57 -12.52 -10.72
CA GLY A 197 24.29 -13.26 -9.48
C GLY A 197 25.10 -12.78 -8.27
N THR A 198 25.90 -11.71 -8.42
CA THR A 198 26.79 -11.25 -7.35
C THR A 198 26.12 -10.34 -6.32
N THR A 199 25.00 -9.71 -6.67
CA THR A 199 24.23 -8.84 -5.78
C THR A 199 22.83 -9.41 -5.58
N THR A 200 22.44 -9.58 -4.32
CA THR A 200 21.11 -10.05 -3.92
C THR A 200 20.53 -9.07 -2.89
N THR A 201 19.33 -8.57 -3.17
CA THR A 201 18.55 -7.72 -2.26
C THR A 201 17.25 -8.44 -1.92
N THR A 202 16.87 -8.47 -0.65
CA THR A 202 15.62 -9.08 -0.19
C THR A 202 14.69 -8.00 0.35
N TYR A 203 13.48 -7.96 -0.18
CA TYR A 203 12.40 -7.09 0.27
C TYR A 203 11.43 -7.92 1.10
N GLU A 204 11.23 -7.53 2.36
CA GLU A 204 10.39 -8.28 3.30
C GLU A 204 9.22 -7.42 3.76
N HIS A 205 8.02 -7.99 3.75
CA HIS A 205 6.85 -7.35 4.34
C HIS A 205 5.93 -8.38 5.02
N PRO A 206 5.11 -7.97 6.00
CA PRO A 206 4.10 -8.85 6.59
C PRO A 206 3.14 -9.38 5.51
N ARG A 207 2.74 -10.64 5.65
CA ARG A 207 1.66 -11.19 4.84
C ARG A 207 0.33 -10.59 5.29
N ILE A 208 -0.42 -10.04 4.33
CA ILE A 208 -1.75 -9.51 4.57
C ILE A 208 -2.74 -10.66 4.37
N GLY A 209 -3.56 -10.93 5.40
CA GLY A 209 -4.55 -12.01 5.38
C GLY A 209 -5.80 -11.68 4.56
N THR A 210 -5.63 -11.50 3.24
CA THR A 210 -6.73 -11.26 2.30
C THR A 210 -6.60 -12.13 1.05
N GLU A 211 -7.74 -12.49 0.47
CA GLU A 211 -7.83 -13.16 -0.83
C GLU A 211 -7.93 -12.15 -1.99
N ALA A 212 -8.05 -10.85 -1.69
CA ALA A 212 -8.21 -9.74 -2.64
C ALA A 212 -6.91 -9.37 -3.39
N THR A 213 -6.22 -10.37 -3.93
CA THR A 213 -4.90 -10.22 -4.57
C THR A 213 -4.98 -10.15 -6.09
N HIS A 214 -6.18 -10.10 -6.65
CA HIS A 214 -6.39 -9.97 -8.10
C HIS A 214 -5.67 -8.73 -8.64
N GLY A 215 -4.82 -8.95 -9.64
CA GLY A 215 -4.00 -7.91 -10.27
C GLY A 215 -2.72 -7.52 -9.54
N SER A 216 -2.36 -8.18 -8.43
CA SER A 216 -1.12 -7.88 -7.67
C SER A 216 0.16 -7.96 -8.50
N GLY A 217 0.34 -9.02 -9.30
CA GLY A 217 1.48 -9.18 -10.20
C GLY A 217 1.57 -8.07 -11.25
N CYS A 218 0.44 -7.78 -11.93
CA CYS A 218 0.36 -6.70 -12.91
C CYS A 218 0.69 -5.34 -12.28
N ALA A 219 0.14 -5.05 -11.10
CA ALA A 219 0.38 -3.80 -10.39
C ALA A 219 1.87 -3.64 -10.00
N LEU A 220 2.53 -4.71 -9.54
CA LEU A 220 3.96 -4.67 -9.22
C LEU A 220 4.81 -4.37 -10.46
N ALA A 221 4.64 -5.15 -11.53
CA ALA A 221 5.40 -4.98 -12.76
C ALA A 221 5.15 -3.60 -13.41
N ALA A 222 3.89 -3.13 -13.39
CA ALA A 222 3.55 -1.80 -13.89
C ALA A 222 4.13 -0.67 -13.02
N ALA A 223 4.20 -0.84 -11.69
CA ALA A 223 4.85 0.12 -10.80
C ALA A 223 6.36 0.19 -11.04
N ILE A 224 7.03 -0.95 -11.23
CA ILE A 224 8.46 -1.02 -11.61
C ILE A 224 8.68 -0.30 -12.94
N ALA A 225 7.92 -0.63 -13.98
CA ALA A 225 8.04 0.02 -15.29
C ALA A 225 7.78 1.53 -15.22
N ALA A 226 6.76 1.97 -14.46
CA ALA A 226 6.50 3.38 -14.26
C ALA A 226 7.68 4.09 -13.57
N ARG A 227 8.28 3.47 -12.55
CA ARG A 227 9.45 4.01 -11.83
C ARG A 227 10.68 4.11 -12.73
N LEU A 228 10.95 3.07 -13.52
CA LEU A 228 12.02 3.09 -14.54
C LEU A 228 11.80 4.19 -15.59
N ALA A 229 10.56 4.37 -16.08
CA ALA A 229 10.23 5.43 -17.02
C ALA A 229 10.49 6.85 -16.46
N ARG A 230 10.40 7.03 -15.13
CA ARG A 230 10.75 8.29 -14.45
C ARG A 230 12.26 8.49 -14.27
N GLY A 231 13.07 7.47 -14.57
CA GLY A 231 14.52 7.48 -14.40
C GLY A 231 15.00 6.99 -13.04
N ASP A 232 14.15 6.30 -12.26
CA ASP A 232 14.57 5.65 -11.02
C ASP A 232 15.55 4.48 -11.36
N GLY A 233 16.57 4.26 -10.53
CA GLY A 233 17.43 3.09 -10.66
C GLY A 233 16.68 1.80 -10.27
N LEU A 234 17.08 0.64 -10.81
CA LEU A 234 16.34 -0.62 -10.66
C LEU A 234 16.02 -0.98 -9.20
N GLU A 235 17.00 -0.96 -8.29
CA GLU A 235 16.77 -1.29 -6.87
C GLU A 235 15.74 -0.37 -6.22
N ALA A 236 15.79 0.94 -6.52
CA ALA A 236 14.82 1.92 -6.02
C ALA A 236 13.44 1.78 -6.70
N ALA A 237 13.42 1.33 -7.95
CA ALA A 237 12.19 1.04 -8.68
C ALA A 237 11.47 -0.17 -8.05
N VAL A 238 12.21 -1.23 -7.74
CA VAL A 238 11.69 -2.44 -7.07
C VAL A 238 11.25 -2.13 -5.65
N ASP A 239 12.11 -1.51 -4.83
CA ASP A 239 11.82 -1.16 -3.43
C ASP A 239 10.50 -0.39 -3.29
N GLY A 240 10.37 0.68 -4.07
CA GLY A 240 9.16 1.49 -4.02
C GLY A 240 7.95 0.84 -4.69
N ALA A 241 8.12 -0.16 -5.54
CA ALA A 241 7.01 -0.94 -6.10
C ALA A 241 6.52 -2.01 -5.12
N THR A 242 7.42 -2.64 -4.35
CA THR A 242 7.07 -3.60 -3.29
C THR A 242 6.34 -2.90 -2.14
N ASP A 243 6.79 -1.71 -1.73
CA ASP A 243 6.10 -0.87 -0.73
C ASP A 243 4.69 -0.50 -1.18
N PHE A 244 4.56 -0.05 -2.44
CA PHE A 244 3.28 0.26 -3.05
C PHE A 244 2.35 -0.95 -3.06
N LEU A 245 2.84 -2.12 -3.47
CA LEU A 245 2.02 -3.34 -3.59
C LEU A 245 1.49 -3.79 -2.23
N ALA A 246 2.34 -3.82 -1.20
CA ALA A 246 1.91 -4.19 0.15
C ALA A 246 0.74 -3.33 0.60
N ARG A 247 0.83 -2.01 0.40
CA ARG A 247 -0.25 -1.07 0.72
C ARG A 247 -1.49 -1.27 -0.17
N ALA A 248 -1.31 -1.52 -1.46
CA ALA A 248 -2.41 -1.73 -2.40
C ALA A 248 -3.21 -3.00 -2.10
N VAL A 249 -2.57 -4.04 -1.56
CA VAL A 249 -3.22 -5.25 -1.06
C VAL A 249 -3.92 -4.99 0.27
N ARG A 250 -3.28 -4.25 1.19
CA ARG A 250 -3.86 -3.94 2.50
C ARG A 250 -5.18 -3.19 2.37
N TYR A 251 -5.21 -2.20 1.47
CA TYR A 251 -6.37 -1.34 1.23
C TYR A 251 -7.04 -1.65 -0.10
N HIS A 252 -7.19 -2.93 -0.42
CA HIS A 252 -7.80 -3.44 -1.65
C HIS A 252 -9.22 -2.89 -1.90
N TYR A 253 -9.65 -2.99 -3.15
CA TYR A 253 -11.04 -2.72 -3.54
C TYR A 253 -11.92 -3.94 -3.23
N ASP A 254 -12.91 -3.73 -2.37
CA ASP A 254 -14.02 -4.65 -2.15
C ASP A 254 -15.10 -4.41 -3.23
N VAL A 255 -14.97 -5.13 -4.35
CA VAL A 255 -15.83 -4.98 -5.52
C VAL A 255 -16.23 -6.33 -6.14
N GLY A 256 -17.46 -6.39 -6.66
CA GLY A 256 -18.02 -7.61 -7.22
C GLY A 256 -18.42 -8.62 -6.14
N GLU A 257 -18.55 -9.89 -6.53
CA GLU A 257 -18.97 -10.98 -5.63
C GLU A 257 -17.84 -11.98 -5.32
N GLY A 258 -16.65 -11.78 -5.91
CA GLY A 258 -15.44 -12.55 -5.61
C GLY A 258 -14.53 -11.83 -4.61
N PRO A 259 -13.24 -12.21 -4.51
CA PRO A 259 -12.31 -11.69 -3.50
C PRO A 259 -11.98 -10.19 -3.60
N GLY A 260 -12.32 -9.50 -4.69
CA GLY A 260 -11.94 -8.10 -4.92
C GLY A 260 -10.67 -7.94 -5.75
N ALA A 261 -10.02 -6.77 -5.70
CA ALA A 261 -8.80 -6.48 -6.45
C ALA A 261 -7.90 -5.47 -5.72
N VAL A 262 -6.60 -5.46 -6.02
CA VAL A 262 -5.66 -4.52 -5.38
C VAL A 262 -5.99 -3.06 -5.72
N ASN A 263 -5.68 -2.14 -4.80
CA ASN A 263 -5.98 -0.72 -4.96
C ASN A 263 -4.85 0.05 -5.65
N HIS A 264 -4.92 0.13 -6.98
CA HIS A 264 -3.94 0.81 -7.83
C HIS A 264 -3.74 2.29 -7.50
N ALA A 265 -4.74 2.95 -6.90
CA ALA A 265 -4.72 4.37 -6.60
C ALA A 265 -4.35 4.71 -5.15
N VAL A 266 -3.97 3.72 -4.33
CA VAL A 266 -3.83 3.87 -2.87
C VAL A 266 -2.92 5.03 -2.48
N GLU A 267 -1.72 5.13 -3.06
CA GLU A 267 -0.78 6.21 -2.77
C GLU A 267 -1.24 7.57 -3.30
N LEU A 268 -1.83 7.60 -4.50
CA LEU A 268 -2.33 8.83 -5.10
C LEU A 268 -3.45 9.43 -4.24
N ARG A 269 -4.38 8.58 -3.79
CA ARG A 269 -5.48 8.96 -2.92
C ARG A 269 -4.98 9.32 -1.52
N ASN A 270 -3.99 8.62 -1.00
CA ASN A 270 -3.40 8.94 0.30
C ASN A 270 -2.75 10.34 0.29
N ARG A 271 -1.99 10.65 -0.77
CA ARG A 271 -1.40 11.98 -0.97
C ARG A 271 -2.47 13.07 -1.12
N ALA A 272 -3.51 12.82 -1.91
CA ALA A 272 -4.61 13.77 -2.10
C ALA A 272 -5.40 14.05 -0.81
N ALA A 273 -5.47 13.06 0.10
CA ALA A 273 -6.17 13.20 1.37
C ALA A 273 -5.40 14.01 2.44
N ARG A 274 -4.15 14.40 2.19
CA ARG A 274 -3.33 15.09 3.20
C ARG A 274 -3.94 16.43 3.62
N GLU A 275 -4.27 17.29 2.66
CA GLU A 275 -4.82 18.62 2.96
C GLU A 275 -6.18 18.52 3.66
N PRO A 276 -7.17 17.77 3.16
CA PRO A 276 -8.45 17.61 3.87
C PRO A 276 -8.29 17.06 5.29
N THR A 277 -7.36 16.12 5.51
CA THR A 277 -7.10 15.58 6.86
C THR A 277 -6.56 16.64 7.81
N ALA A 278 -5.70 17.54 7.33
CA ALA A 278 -5.18 18.64 8.15
C ALA A 278 -6.29 19.64 8.50
N GLU A 279 -7.11 20.03 7.51
CA GLU A 279 -8.29 20.90 7.72
C GLU A 279 -9.28 20.28 8.73
N GLU A 280 -9.52 18.98 8.63
CA GLU A 280 -10.37 18.23 9.58
C GLU A 280 -9.81 18.28 11.02
N VAL A 281 -8.49 18.16 11.20
CA VAL A 281 -7.85 18.30 12.52
C VAL A 281 -7.94 19.74 13.02
N GLU A 282 -7.69 20.73 12.16
CA GLU A 282 -7.82 22.16 12.52
C GLU A 282 -9.23 22.48 12.99
N ALA A 283 -10.25 22.00 12.29
CA ALA A 283 -11.64 22.18 12.70
C ALA A 283 -11.90 21.60 14.09
N VAL A 284 -11.44 20.38 14.41
CA VAL A 284 -11.61 19.80 15.76
C VAL A 284 -10.94 20.67 16.82
N VAL A 285 -9.74 21.20 16.53
CA VAL A 285 -9.00 22.08 17.45
C VAL A 285 -9.75 23.39 17.69
N GLU A 286 -10.29 24.02 16.64
CA GLU A 286 -11.10 25.23 16.75
C GLU A 286 -12.31 25.00 17.67
N HIS A 287 -13.04 23.90 17.47
CA HIS A 287 -14.18 23.54 18.31
C HIS A 287 -13.79 23.34 19.78
N LEU A 288 -12.62 22.76 20.06
CA LEU A 288 -12.11 22.60 21.43
C LEU A 288 -11.85 23.96 22.08
N VAL A 289 -11.20 24.88 21.36
CA VAL A 289 -10.85 26.21 21.85
C VAL A 289 -12.11 27.04 22.10
N GLU A 290 -13.07 27.02 21.17
CA GLU A 290 -14.34 27.72 21.29
C GLU A 290 -15.19 27.21 22.46
N ALA A 291 -15.10 25.92 22.78
CA ALA A 291 -15.81 25.30 23.90
C ALA A 291 -15.07 25.42 25.25
N ASP A 292 -13.90 26.07 25.31
CA ASP A 292 -13.00 26.11 26.48
C ASP A 292 -12.83 24.74 27.17
N ALA A 293 -12.45 23.72 26.39
CA ALA A 293 -12.28 22.35 26.87
C ALA A 293 -11.04 22.14 27.80
N THR A 294 -10.72 23.13 28.64
CA THR A 294 -9.60 23.14 29.60
C THR A 294 -9.60 21.91 30.52
N ALA A 295 -10.78 21.41 30.88
CA ALA A 295 -10.97 20.22 31.73
C ALA A 295 -10.36 18.95 31.12
N LEU A 296 -10.28 18.88 29.77
CA LEU A 296 -9.77 17.72 29.04
C LEU A 296 -8.25 17.72 28.84
N VAL A 297 -7.56 18.85 29.03
CA VAL A 297 -6.14 18.95 28.66
C VAL A 297 -5.25 18.36 29.75
N PRO A 298 -4.42 17.32 29.50
CA PRO A 298 -3.49 16.78 30.50
C PRO A 298 -2.32 17.74 30.78
N GLU A 299 -1.53 17.50 31.83
CA GLU A 299 -0.37 18.34 32.16
C GLU A 299 0.69 18.32 31.04
N VAL A 300 0.90 17.15 30.40
CA VAL A 300 1.79 17.02 29.24
C VAL A 300 1.24 17.61 27.93
N GLY A 301 0.02 18.16 27.95
CA GLY A 301 -0.66 18.74 26.79
C GLY A 301 -1.42 17.72 25.94
N MET A 302 -2.51 18.19 25.35
CA MET A 302 -3.41 17.43 24.49
C MET A 302 -2.93 17.49 23.03
N ASN A 303 -3.21 16.47 22.25
CA ASN A 303 -3.06 16.50 20.81
C ASN A 303 -4.27 15.86 20.15
N VAL A 304 -4.69 16.44 19.04
CA VAL A 304 -5.69 15.87 18.12
C VAL A 304 -4.91 15.39 16.92
N VAL A 305 -5.12 14.13 16.54
CA VAL A 305 -4.44 13.49 15.43
C VAL A 305 -5.47 12.98 14.43
N GLY A 306 -5.25 13.29 13.15
CA GLY A 306 -5.98 12.73 12.01
C GLY A 306 -5.04 11.94 11.11
N ALA A 307 -5.40 10.72 10.79
CA ALA A 307 -4.70 9.87 9.82
C ALA A 307 -5.36 10.00 8.44
N THR A 308 -4.55 10.05 7.38
CA THR A 308 -5.11 9.88 6.03
C THR A 308 -5.73 8.49 5.89
N PRO A 309 -6.68 8.28 4.96
CA PRO A 309 -7.41 7.01 4.81
C PRO A 309 -6.51 5.77 4.65
N TYR A 310 -5.28 5.93 4.16
CA TYR A 310 -4.32 4.84 3.96
C TYR A 310 -3.00 5.06 4.70
N ALA A 311 -3.00 5.87 5.78
CA ALA A 311 -1.81 6.09 6.60
C ALA A 311 -1.33 4.81 7.29
N GLU A 312 -0.04 4.52 7.16
CA GLU A 312 0.66 3.43 7.86
C GLU A 312 1.82 3.97 8.71
N THR A 313 2.22 5.22 8.47
CA THR A 313 3.34 5.86 9.16
C THR A 313 2.92 7.16 9.85
N VAL A 314 3.68 7.58 10.86
CA VAL A 314 3.43 8.85 11.57
C VAL A 314 3.49 10.06 10.62
N ALA A 315 4.31 10.01 9.57
CA ALA A 315 4.43 11.05 8.55
C ALA A 315 3.16 11.24 7.69
N GLU A 316 2.21 10.31 7.79
CA GLU A 316 0.91 10.31 7.13
C GLU A 316 -0.23 10.66 8.10
N THR A 317 0.12 11.16 9.29
CA THR A 317 -0.84 11.69 10.27
C THR A 317 -0.63 13.19 10.47
N ALA A 318 -1.70 13.97 10.49
CA ALA A 318 -1.72 15.39 10.82
C ALA A 318 -2.01 15.58 12.32
N ALA A 319 -1.32 16.51 12.96
CA ALA A 319 -1.50 16.81 14.38
C ALA A 319 -1.07 18.24 14.72
N VAL A 320 -1.45 18.74 15.90
CA VAL A 320 -1.03 20.06 16.39
C VAL A 320 0.46 20.04 16.73
N GLU A 321 1.25 20.87 16.05
CA GLU A 321 2.68 21.04 16.34
C GLU A 321 2.85 21.71 17.71
N GLY A 322 3.55 21.05 18.62
CA GLY A 322 3.74 21.57 19.98
C GLY A 322 2.55 21.37 20.93
N ARG A 323 1.51 20.61 20.53
CA ARG A 323 0.33 20.27 21.36
C ARG A 323 -0.57 21.47 21.70
N ILE A 324 -1.74 21.15 22.23
CA ILE A 324 -2.70 22.07 22.83
C ILE A 324 -2.43 22.11 24.33
N THR A 325 -2.29 23.30 24.90
CA THR A 325 -1.92 23.50 26.30
C THR A 325 -2.87 24.44 27.00
N ARG A 326 -2.99 24.28 28.33
CA ARG A 326 -3.73 25.21 29.18
C ARG A 326 -2.99 26.53 29.31
N THR A 327 -3.74 27.62 29.29
CA THR A 327 -3.29 28.99 29.49
C THR A 327 -4.17 29.65 30.56
N LEU A 328 -3.84 30.88 30.96
CA LEU A 328 -4.70 31.67 31.85
C LEU A 328 -6.02 32.10 31.19
N SER A 329 -6.16 31.90 29.87
CA SER A 329 -7.31 32.33 29.07
C SER A 329 -8.09 31.16 28.45
N GLY A 330 -7.88 29.93 28.95
CA GLY A 330 -8.46 28.70 28.39
C GLY A 330 -7.38 27.83 27.75
N ILE A 331 -7.69 27.18 26.63
CA ILE A 331 -6.74 26.33 25.90
C ILE A 331 -6.25 26.99 24.60
N GLU A 332 -4.99 26.73 24.25
CA GLU A 332 -4.38 27.28 23.03
C GLU A 332 -3.50 26.23 22.33
N PRO A 333 -3.60 26.05 21.01
CA PRO A 333 -2.62 25.30 20.23
C PRO A 333 -1.30 26.07 20.13
N ASN A 334 -0.17 25.41 20.45
CA ASN A 334 1.13 26.10 20.44
C ASN A 334 1.56 26.55 19.04
N ARG A 335 1.22 25.78 18.01
CA ARG A 335 1.42 26.06 16.59
C ARG A 335 0.28 25.42 15.77
N GLY A 336 0.32 25.59 14.45
CA GLY A 336 -0.67 25.00 13.54
C GLY A 336 -0.55 23.49 13.37
N VAL A 337 -1.46 22.93 12.56
CA VAL A 337 -1.48 21.51 12.24
C VAL A 337 -0.41 21.18 11.20
N ARG A 338 0.33 20.09 11.45
CA ARG A 338 1.37 19.60 10.55
C ARG A 338 1.38 18.08 10.51
N PHE A 339 1.78 17.55 9.37
CA PHE A 339 2.03 16.12 9.23
C PHE A 339 3.28 15.69 10.01
N GLY A 340 3.21 14.54 10.68
CA GLY A 340 4.29 13.99 11.48
C GLY A 340 4.57 14.72 12.79
N ALA A 341 3.68 15.63 13.21
CA ALA A 341 3.90 16.48 14.39
C ALA A 341 3.67 15.77 15.74
N SER A 342 2.94 14.66 15.75
CA SER A 342 2.66 13.87 16.96
C SER A 342 3.15 12.44 16.79
N SER A 343 4.03 11.96 17.67
CA SER A 343 4.50 10.58 17.61
C SER A 343 3.65 9.62 18.46
N HIS A 344 3.24 10.02 19.67
CA HIS A 344 2.58 9.11 20.61
C HIS A 344 1.15 8.78 20.18
N VAL A 345 0.31 9.80 19.99
CA VAL A 345 -1.11 9.61 19.64
C VAL A 345 -1.24 9.06 18.22
N ALA A 346 -0.35 9.45 17.30
CA ALA A 346 -0.31 8.87 15.96
C ALA A 346 0.04 7.38 15.99
N ARG A 347 1.09 6.96 16.72
CA ARG A 347 1.43 5.53 16.85
C ARG A 347 0.29 4.74 17.47
N PHE A 348 -0.38 5.28 18.48
CA PHE A 348 -1.58 4.67 19.05
C PHE A 348 -2.68 4.47 18.01
N LEU A 349 -3.05 5.54 17.29
CA LEU A 349 -4.08 5.49 16.26
C LEU A 349 -3.72 4.48 15.16
N LEU A 350 -2.49 4.50 14.65
CA LEU A 350 -2.02 3.56 13.64
C LEU A 350 -2.06 2.10 14.15
N SER A 351 -1.69 1.85 15.41
CA SER A 351 -1.82 0.52 16.02
C SER A 351 -3.27 0.09 16.20
N ALA A 352 -4.18 1.01 16.56
CA ALA A 352 -5.62 0.71 16.64
C ALA A 352 -6.18 0.31 15.27
N ARG A 353 -5.67 0.90 14.18
CA ARG A 353 -6.05 0.61 12.80
C ARG A 353 -5.62 -0.76 12.29
N GLU A 354 -4.75 -1.48 13.01
CA GLU A 354 -4.50 -2.90 12.73
C GLU A 354 -5.71 -3.78 13.09
N PHE A 355 -6.60 -3.29 13.97
CA PHE A 355 -7.82 -3.99 14.39
C PHE A 355 -9.09 -3.36 13.80
N ALA A 356 -9.10 -2.04 13.67
CA ALA A 356 -10.23 -1.24 13.17
C ALA A 356 -9.74 -0.25 12.09
N PRO A 357 -9.54 -0.70 10.84
CA PRO A 357 -8.86 0.07 9.79
C PRO A 357 -9.57 1.37 9.38
N GLU A 358 -10.88 1.48 9.67
CA GLU A 358 -11.74 2.64 9.44
C GLU A 358 -11.49 3.80 10.41
N LEU A 359 -10.80 3.58 11.53
CA LEU A 359 -10.45 4.65 12.45
C LEU A 359 -9.52 5.66 11.78
N ARG A 360 -9.83 6.95 11.93
CA ARG A 360 -9.03 8.03 11.34
C ARG A 360 -8.63 9.12 12.31
N PHE A 361 -9.27 9.25 13.46
CA PHE A 361 -9.02 10.36 14.36
C PHE A 361 -8.84 9.89 15.80
N ALA A 362 -7.97 10.55 16.54
CA ALA A 362 -7.77 10.32 17.95
C ALA A 362 -7.35 11.59 18.69
N ALA A 363 -7.71 11.70 19.97
CA ALA A 363 -7.22 12.76 20.85
C ALA A 363 -6.86 12.21 22.23
N ASN A 364 -5.74 12.66 22.81
CA ASN A 364 -5.39 12.34 24.19
C ASN A 364 -5.92 13.42 25.14
N CYS A 365 -6.64 12.98 26.16
CA CYS A 365 -7.23 13.77 27.21
C CYS A 365 -6.62 13.40 28.58
N ARG A 366 -6.78 14.29 29.56
CA ARG A 366 -6.55 14.03 30.98
C ARG A 366 -7.33 12.78 31.41
N PHE A 367 -6.73 11.98 32.27
CA PHE A 367 -7.43 10.95 33.03
C PHE A 367 -7.39 11.26 34.53
N ALA A 368 -8.54 11.13 35.18
CA ALA A 368 -8.74 11.31 36.62
C ALA A 368 -10.11 10.69 36.99
N PRO A 369 -10.43 10.47 38.29
CA PRO A 369 -11.68 9.80 38.68
C PRO A 369 -12.95 10.46 38.13
N ASP A 370 -12.98 11.79 38.02
CA ASP A 370 -14.08 12.53 37.41
C ASP A 370 -14.26 12.23 35.91
N VAL A 371 -13.16 11.99 35.19
CA VAL A 371 -13.18 11.54 33.80
C VAL A 371 -13.67 10.09 33.68
N GLU A 372 -13.30 9.23 34.63
CA GLU A 372 -13.77 7.84 34.68
C GLU A 372 -15.28 7.79 34.89
N ASP A 373 -15.80 8.52 35.90
CA ASP A 373 -17.23 8.65 36.17
C ASP A 373 -17.99 9.22 34.95
N ALA A 374 -17.48 10.27 34.31
CA ALA A 374 -18.09 10.87 33.13
C ALA A 374 -18.18 9.91 31.93
N LEU A 375 -17.16 9.06 31.73
CA LEU A 375 -17.19 8.04 30.66
C LEU A 375 -18.26 6.98 30.92
N GLU A 376 -18.46 6.59 32.18
CA GLU A 376 -19.52 5.65 32.59
C GLU A 376 -20.92 6.26 32.40
N ASP A 377 -21.11 7.51 32.82
CA ASP A 377 -22.38 8.23 32.71
C ASP A 377 -22.81 8.46 31.24
N LEU A 378 -21.84 8.68 30.35
CA LEU A 378 -22.07 8.77 28.90
C LEU A 378 -22.42 7.42 28.26
N GLY A 379 -22.30 6.32 29.01
CA GLY A 379 -22.59 4.96 28.53
C GLY A 379 -21.65 4.50 27.43
N TRP A 380 -20.43 5.05 27.37
CA TRP A 380 -19.48 4.77 26.32
C TRP A 380 -18.75 3.45 26.54
N THR A 381 -18.47 2.76 25.44
CA THR A 381 -17.62 1.57 25.47
C THR A 381 -16.18 1.98 25.73
N VAL A 382 -15.66 1.64 26.90
CA VAL A 382 -14.27 1.93 27.30
C VAL A 382 -13.45 0.64 27.26
N ALA A 383 -12.21 0.75 26.79
CA ALA A 383 -11.19 -0.28 26.98
C ALA A 383 -10.09 0.27 27.90
N GLU A 384 -9.48 -0.61 28.68
CA GLU A 384 -8.41 -0.26 29.61
C GLU A 384 -7.23 -1.19 29.38
N TYR A 385 -6.01 -0.66 29.45
CA TYR A 385 -4.81 -1.48 29.59
C TYR A 385 -3.89 -0.89 30.66
N ASP A 386 -3.29 -1.75 31.46
CA ASP A 386 -2.27 -1.38 32.45
C ASP A 386 -0.87 -1.63 31.86
N ARG A 387 -0.02 -0.60 31.82
CA ARG A 387 1.35 -0.73 31.34
C ARG A 387 2.21 -1.62 32.24
N ALA A 388 1.81 -1.84 33.50
CA ALA A 388 2.48 -2.77 34.41
C ALA A 388 2.38 -4.24 33.95
N ASP A 389 1.36 -4.58 33.16
CA ASP A 389 1.17 -5.90 32.57
C ASP A 389 1.93 -6.09 31.26
N GLN A 390 2.66 -5.05 30.81
CA GLN A 390 3.45 -5.10 29.58
C GLN A 390 4.65 -6.07 29.76
N PRO A 391 4.82 -7.06 28.86
CA PRO A 391 6.01 -7.91 28.85
C PRO A 391 7.31 -7.11 28.68
N ALA A 392 8.37 -7.51 29.40
CA ALA A 392 9.63 -6.76 29.46
C ALA A 392 10.32 -6.63 28.08
N ASP A 393 10.21 -7.64 27.22
CA ASP A 393 10.71 -7.68 25.85
C ASP A 393 10.06 -6.64 24.93
N VAL A 394 8.78 -6.32 25.16
CA VAL A 394 8.04 -5.28 24.41
C VAL A 394 8.38 -3.88 24.92
N SER A 395 8.86 -3.75 26.16
CA SER A 395 9.23 -2.46 26.78
C SER A 395 10.56 -1.89 26.27
N GLU A 396 11.47 -2.76 25.80
CA GLU A 396 12.82 -2.39 25.36
C GLU A 396 12.87 -1.90 23.91
N THR A 397 11.82 -2.12 23.12
CA THR A 397 11.75 -1.74 21.69
C THR A 397 10.79 -0.56 21.47
N GLU A 398 11.32 0.60 21.08
CA GLU A 398 10.53 1.81 20.84
C GLU A 398 9.47 1.58 19.74
N GLY A 399 8.19 1.77 20.07
CA GLY A 399 7.05 1.57 19.15
C GLY A 399 6.21 0.32 19.46
N GLN A 400 6.79 -0.72 20.07
CA GLN A 400 6.06 -1.96 20.37
C GLN A 400 5.07 -1.80 21.54
N THR A 401 5.34 -0.90 22.50
CA THR A 401 4.41 -0.58 23.59
C THR A 401 3.03 -0.12 23.11
N MET A 402 2.97 0.67 22.05
CA MET A 402 1.69 1.19 21.55
C MET A 402 0.92 0.11 20.78
N GLY A 403 1.63 -0.75 20.04
CA GLY A 403 1.06 -1.94 19.42
C GLY A 403 0.48 -2.92 20.44
N TRP A 404 1.16 -3.12 21.57
CA TRP A 404 0.65 -3.94 22.67
C TRP A 404 -0.59 -3.34 23.33
N GLY A 405 -0.58 -2.03 23.64
CA GLY A 405 -1.74 -1.35 24.23
C GLY A 405 -2.96 -1.37 23.31
N ALA A 406 -2.78 -1.15 22.01
CA ALA A 406 -3.85 -1.32 21.02
C ALA A 406 -4.33 -2.78 20.97
N ARG A 407 -3.44 -3.77 20.99
CA ARG A 407 -3.86 -5.17 21.03
C ARG A 407 -4.72 -5.49 22.25
N GLN A 408 -4.34 -5.04 23.45
CA GLN A 408 -5.15 -5.22 24.65
C GLN A 408 -6.51 -4.51 24.54
N ALA A 409 -6.53 -3.31 23.96
CA ALA A 409 -7.74 -2.51 23.88
C ALA A 409 -8.73 -2.96 22.77
N PHE A 410 -8.28 -3.66 21.74
CA PHE A 410 -9.09 -3.95 20.55
C PHE A 410 -9.24 -5.43 20.17
N ALA A 411 -8.29 -6.31 20.50
CA ALA A 411 -8.22 -7.65 19.89
C ALA A 411 -9.44 -8.56 20.18
N ASP A 412 -10.06 -8.42 21.35
CA ASP A 412 -11.18 -9.28 21.79
C ASP A 412 -12.55 -8.59 21.69
N ARG A 413 -12.69 -7.55 20.84
CA ARG A 413 -13.90 -6.72 20.75
C ARG A 413 -14.52 -6.78 19.35
N GLU A 414 -15.84 -6.89 19.31
CA GLU A 414 -16.60 -6.84 18.04
C GLU A 414 -16.63 -5.43 17.43
N GLU A 415 -16.66 -4.40 18.28
CA GLU A 415 -16.65 -2.99 17.88
C GLU A 415 -15.51 -2.23 18.58
N PRO A 416 -14.89 -1.24 17.91
CA PRO A 416 -13.84 -0.43 18.51
C PRO A 416 -14.40 0.39 19.69
N PRO A 417 -13.69 0.48 20.83
CA PRO A 417 -14.13 1.28 21.96
C PRO A 417 -14.19 2.78 21.60
N VAL A 418 -15.02 3.54 22.30
CA VAL A 418 -15.06 5.00 22.15
C VAL A 418 -13.84 5.65 22.81
N ALA A 419 -13.42 5.10 23.95
CA ALA A 419 -12.29 5.59 24.73
C ALA A 419 -11.36 4.45 25.15
N VAL A 420 -10.06 4.74 25.19
CA VAL A 420 -9.04 3.85 25.74
C VAL A 420 -8.33 4.53 26.89
N VAL A 421 -8.43 3.94 28.08
CA VAL A 421 -7.80 4.42 29.31
C VAL A 421 -6.44 3.74 29.49
N ASP A 422 -5.43 4.58 29.72
CA ASP A 422 -4.06 4.19 30.06
C ASP A 422 -3.81 4.71 31.48
N ARG A 423 -3.78 3.81 32.47
CA ARG A 423 -3.61 4.21 33.89
C ARG A 423 -2.21 4.76 34.22
N GLY A 424 -1.33 4.89 33.23
CA GLY A 424 0.01 5.43 33.41
C GLY A 424 0.96 4.43 34.05
N ASP A 425 2.13 4.92 34.47
CA ASP A 425 3.16 4.16 35.18
C ASP A 425 4.11 5.18 35.84
N VAL A 426 5.12 4.72 36.58
CA VAL A 426 6.13 5.60 37.19
C VAL A 426 6.77 6.51 36.14
N GLY A 427 6.47 7.81 36.22
CA GLY A 427 6.95 8.83 35.27
C GLY A 427 6.13 8.97 33.98
N LYS A 428 4.99 8.29 33.85
CA LYS A 428 4.05 8.40 32.72
C LYS A 428 2.69 8.84 33.23
N GLU A 429 2.25 10.03 32.80
CA GLU A 429 0.92 10.56 33.15
C GLU A 429 -0.19 9.63 32.63
N PRO A 430 -1.19 9.27 33.46
CA PRO A 430 -2.38 8.57 33.02
C PRO A 430 -3.15 9.38 31.97
N MET A 431 -3.74 8.72 30.97
CA MET A 431 -4.42 9.39 29.87
C MET A 431 -5.63 8.62 29.37
N THR A 432 -6.66 9.36 28.98
CA THR A 432 -7.80 8.84 28.20
C THR A 432 -7.56 9.18 26.74
N LYS A 433 -7.73 8.22 25.83
CA LYS A 433 -7.64 8.46 24.38
C LYS A 433 -9.02 8.27 23.78
N LEU A 434 -9.61 9.32 23.24
CA LEU A 434 -10.83 9.23 22.44
C LEU A 434 -10.42 8.94 21.00
N ILE A 435 -11.16 8.06 20.33
CA ILE A 435 -10.93 7.69 18.93
C ILE A 435 -12.19 7.90 18.12
N ALA A 436 -12.10 8.01 16.79
CA ALA A 436 -13.25 8.08 15.90
C ALA A 436 -12.88 7.73 14.45
N HIS A 437 -13.89 7.43 13.63
CA HIS A 437 -13.74 7.18 12.19
C HIS A 437 -13.74 8.47 11.37
N ASP A 438 -14.27 9.56 11.91
CA ASP A 438 -14.29 10.89 11.30
C ASP A 438 -14.10 12.00 12.35
N ALA A 439 -13.85 13.23 11.87
CA ALA A 439 -13.53 14.37 12.71
C ALA A 439 -14.75 14.93 13.46
N GLU A 440 -15.95 14.86 12.89
CA GLU A 440 -17.19 15.34 13.51
C GLU A 440 -17.53 14.48 14.73
N THR A 441 -17.50 13.16 14.58
CA THR A 441 -17.66 12.21 15.68
C THR A 441 -16.63 12.43 16.78
N LEU A 442 -15.36 12.71 16.44
CA LEU A 442 -14.35 13.01 17.47
C LEU A 442 -14.67 14.32 18.20
N ALA A 443 -15.04 15.39 17.47
CA ALA A 443 -15.39 16.67 18.06
C ALA A 443 -16.61 16.57 19.00
N GLU A 444 -17.63 15.80 18.60
CA GLU A 444 -18.81 15.52 19.42
C GLU A 444 -18.48 14.74 20.69
N ARG A 445 -17.61 13.73 20.60
CA ARG A 445 -17.11 12.97 21.75
C ARG A 445 -16.34 13.90 22.69
N LEU A 446 -15.42 14.70 22.17
CA LEU A 446 -14.67 15.65 22.98
C LEU A 446 -15.60 16.66 23.68
N ARG A 447 -16.58 17.21 22.98
CA ARG A 447 -17.55 18.15 23.57
C ARG A 447 -18.41 17.50 24.65
N SER A 448 -18.91 16.29 24.40
CA SER A 448 -19.75 15.56 25.36
C SER A 448 -18.98 15.25 26.64
N LEU A 449 -17.73 14.82 26.52
CA LEU A 449 -16.88 14.56 27.68
C LEU A 449 -16.52 15.85 28.43
N ALA A 450 -16.25 16.95 27.71
CA ALA A 450 -16.01 18.25 28.35
C ALA A 450 -17.24 18.72 29.15
N GLY A 451 -18.44 18.64 28.55
CA GLY A 451 -19.69 19.04 29.21
C GLY A 451 -20.00 18.21 30.46
N ALA A 452 -19.76 16.90 30.42
CA ALA A 452 -19.96 16.01 31.57
C ALA A 452 -19.00 16.32 32.75
N LEU A 453 -17.89 17.01 32.51
CA LEU A 453 -16.95 17.44 33.56
C LEU A 453 -17.27 18.81 34.15
N GLU A 454 -18.23 19.54 33.57
CA GLU A 454 -18.69 20.85 34.04
C GLU A 454 -19.98 20.78 34.86
N GLU A 455 -20.70 19.64 34.80
CA GLU A 455 -21.89 19.32 35.61
C GLU A 455 -21.50 18.79 37.00
#